data_AF-A0A424YHR7-F1
#
_entry.id   AF-A0A424YHR7-F1
#
_cell.length_a   1.000
_cell.length_b   1.000
_cell.length_c   1.000
_cell.angle_alpha   90.00
_cell.angle_beta   90.00
_cell.angle_gamma   90.00
#
_symmetry.space_group_name_H-M   'P 1'
#
loop_
_entity.id
_entity.type
_entity.pdbx_description
1 polymer ?
#
loop_
_entity_poly.entity_id
_entity_poly.type
_entity_poly.pdbx_seq_one_letter_code
_entity_poly.pdbx_strand_id
1 'polypeptide(L)'
;MSEREDVLTLVDEEGNEHLFTVIDLLKVENREYAILLPLDQEEEEEAPGDEAIIFRVVEDDQGQALMAVEDEEEWEEVAAAWEERNSEMEGE
;
A
#
# COMPACT_ATOMS: atom_id res chain seq x y z
N MET A 1 -4.62 -10.00 22.84
CA MET A 1 -4.90 -8.56 22.70
C MET A 1 -4.63 -8.25 21.25
N SER A 2 -5.62 -7.67 20.60
CA SER A 2 -6.03 -7.89 19.20
C SER A 2 -4.94 -7.75 18.16
N GLU A 3 -4.95 -8.67 17.19
CA GLU A 3 -4.46 -8.44 15.82
C GLU A 3 -4.91 -7.02 15.40
N ARG A 4 -3.95 -6.12 15.19
CA ARG A 4 -4.24 -4.78 14.70
C ARG A 4 -4.30 -4.90 13.18
N GLU A 5 -5.50 -4.88 12.62
CA GLU A 5 -5.67 -4.29 11.30
C GLU A 5 -5.20 -2.83 11.44
N ASP A 6 -4.01 -2.53 10.94
CA ASP A 6 -3.46 -1.17 10.92
C ASP A 6 -4.23 -0.40 9.83
N VAL A 7 -5.45 0.02 10.19
CA VAL A 7 -6.28 0.90 9.35
C VAL A 7 -5.72 2.31 9.44
N LEU A 8 -5.38 2.87 8.28
CA LEU A 8 -4.90 4.23 8.10
C LEU A 8 -5.99 5.07 7.45
N THR A 9 -6.13 6.30 7.91
CA THR A 9 -6.93 7.33 7.22
C THR A 9 -5.98 8.20 6.43
N LEU A 10 -6.10 8.20 5.11
CA LEU A 10 -5.36 9.09 4.23
C LEU A 10 -6.27 10.23 3.79
N VAL A 11 -5.72 11.44 3.81
CA VAL A 11 -6.41 12.63 3.33
C VAL A 11 -5.84 12.95 1.97
N ASP A 12 -6.69 12.94 0.95
CA ASP A 12 -6.31 13.33 -0.40
C ASP A 12 -6.07 14.85 -0.50
N GLU A 13 -5.48 15.32 -1.62
CA GLU A 13 -5.27 16.74 -1.93
C GLU A 13 -6.57 17.58 -1.88
N GLU A 14 -7.73 16.98 -2.12
CA GLU A 14 -9.04 17.64 -1.99
C GLU A 14 -9.54 17.76 -0.54
N GLY A 15 -8.86 17.14 0.42
CA GLY A 15 -9.26 17.09 1.83
C GLY A 15 -10.25 15.97 2.15
N ASN A 16 -10.45 15.02 1.23
CA ASN A 16 -11.31 13.86 1.44
C ASN A 16 -10.57 12.79 2.26
N GLU A 17 -11.23 12.28 3.30
CA GLU A 17 -10.71 11.21 4.15
C GLU A 17 -11.04 9.85 3.53
N HIS A 18 -10.03 9.11 3.12
CA HIS A 18 -10.14 7.75 2.61
C HIS A 18 -9.57 6.76 3.62
N LEU A 19 -10.30 5.67 3.86
CA LEU A 19 -9.88 4.61 4.77
C LEU A 19 -9.16 3.50 4.01
N PHE A 20 -7.98 3.14 4.50
CA PHE A 20 -7.15 2.08 3.94
C PHE A 20 -6.73 1.11 5.03
N THR A 21 -6.63 -0.18 4.69
CA THR A 21 -6.03 -1.19 5.56
C THR A 21 -4.64 -1.53 5.07
N VAL A 22 -3.63 -1.46 5.96
CA VAL A 22 -2.30 -1.96 5.66
C VAL A 22 -2.32 -3.48 5.68
N ILE A 23 -1.98 -4.09 4.54
CA ILE A 23 -1.90 -5.54 4.39
C ILE A 23 -0.49 -6.03 4.68
N ASP A 24 0.52 -5.36 4.11
CA ASP A 24 1.93 -5.67 4.37
C ASP A 24 2.81 -4.42 4.11
N LEU A 25 4.02 -4.43 4.69
CA LEU A 25 5.02 -3.39 4.52
C LEU A 25 6.30 -4.01 3.98
N LEU A 26 6.72 -3.57 2.79
CA LEU A 26 7.89 -4.04 2.09
C LEU A 26 8.99 -2.99 2.11
N LYS A 27 10.24 -3.47 2.06
CA LYS A 27 11.41 -2.60 2.00
C LYS A 27 12.25 -3.00 0.79
N VAL A 28 12.22 -2.16 -0.24
CA VAL A 28 12.89 -2.39 -1.52
C VAL A 28 13.89 -1.26 -1.74
N GLU A 29 15.13 -1.59 -2.08
CA GLU A 29 16.18 -0.60 -2.41
C GLU A 29 16.34 0.55 -1.38
N ASN A 30 16.23 0.24 -0.08
CA ASN A 30 16.28 1.20 1.03
C ASN A 30 15.07 2.14 1.16
N ARG A 31 14.04 1.97 0.32
CA ARG A 31 12.75 2.65 0.40
C ARG A 31 11.71 1.74 1.05
N GLU A 32 10.75 2.34 1.73
CA GLU A 32 9.65 1.63 2.38
C GLU A 32 8.39 1.75 1.52
N TYR A 33 7.68 0.65 1.35
CA TYR A 33 6.45 0.53 0.57
C TYR A 33 5.38 -0.14 1.43
N ALA A 34 4.16 0.36 1.35
CA ALA A 34 2.99 -0.13 2.05
C ALA A 34 1.98 -0.65 1.03
N ILE A 35 1.54 -1.88 1.22
CA ILE A 35 0.45 -2.47 0.45
C ILE A 35 -0.83 -2.15 1.20
N LEU A 36 -1.70 -1.36 0.57
CA LEU A 36 -2.94 -0.86 1.16
C LEU A 36 -4.14 -1.39 0.38
N LEU A 37 -5.19 -1.78 1.11
CA LEU A 37 -6.49 -2.04 0.52
C LEU A 37 -7.48 -0.93 0.90
N PRO A 38 -8.15 -0.28 -0.07
CA PRO A 38 -9.21 0.67 0.24
C PRO A 38 -10.34 -0.05 0.99
N LEU A 39 -10.74 0.49 2.13
CA LEU A 39 -11.89 0.01 2.91
C LEU A 39 -13.20 0.64 2.45
N ASP A 40 -13.10 1.79 1.79
CA ASP A 40 -14.26 2.55 1.37
C ASP A 40 -14.80 1.99 0.05
N GLN A 41 -16.02 1.43 0.10
CA GLN A 41 -16.72 0.83 -1.04
C GLN A 41 -17.58 1.86 -1.78
N GLU A 42 -17.48 3.16 -1.48
CA GLU A 42 -18.33 4.19 -2.09
C GLU A 42 -17.90 4.52 -3.53
N GLU A 43 -18.32 3.63 -4.44
CA GLU A 43 -18.97 3.94 -5.71
C GLU A 43 -18.21 4.66 -6.86
N GLU A 44 -16.89 4.84 -6.84
CA GLU A 44 -16.21 5.27 -8.08
C GLU A 44 -15.90 4.07 -9.00
N GLU A 45 -16.74 3.94 -10.03
CA GLU A 45 -16.90 2.89 -11.04
C GLU A 45 -15.63 2.53 -11.86
N GLU A 46 -14.43 2.97 -11.45
CA GLU A 46 -13.15 2.70 -12.12
C GLU A 46 -11.99 2.29 -11.18
N ALA A 47 -12.20 2.22 -9.86
CA ALA A 47 -11.23 1.54 -8.99
C ALA A 47 -11.48 0.02 -9.08
N PRO A 48 -10.51 -0.80 -9.54
CA PRO A 48 -10.67 -2.25 -9.56
C PRO A 48 -10.90 -2.73 -8.11
N GLY A 49 -12.14 -3.12 -7.82
CA GLY A 49 -12.53 -3.61 -6.50
C GLY A 49 -11.59 -4.71 -6.02
N ASP A 50 -11.20 -4.63 -4.75
CA ASP A 50 -10.27 -5.55 -4.06
C ASP A 50 -8.81 -5.58 -4.56
N GLU A 51 -8.40 -4.70 -5.48
CA GLU A 51 -7.00 -4.67 -5.91
C GLU A 51 -6.13 -3.90 -4.92
N ALA A 52 -5.09 -4.56 -4.40
CA ALA A 52 -4.18 -3.96 -3.43
C ALA A 52 -3.31 -2.88 -4.11
N ILE A 53 -3.24 -1.70 -3.50
CA ILE A 53 -2.52 -0.56 -4.03
C ILE A 53 -1.19 -0.42 -3.28
N ILE A 54 -0.10 -0.22 -4.02
CA ILE A 54 1.24 -0.03 -3.46
C ILE A 54 1.50 1.47 -3.30
N PHE A 55 1.79 1.88 -2.06
CA PHE A 55 2.20 3.23 -1.73
C PHE A 55 3.63 3.25 -1.22
N ARG A 56 4.48 4.13 -1.75
CA ARG A 56 5.81 4.42 -1.21
C ARG A 56 5.70 5.34 0.00
N VAL A 57 6.29 4.93 1.10
CA VAL A 57 6.49 5.75 2.29
C VAL A 57 7.65 6.71 2.04
N VAL A 58 7.40 8.00 2.17
CA VAL A 58 8.41 9.04 2.12
C VAL A 58 8.36 9.89 3.39
N GLU A 59 9.51 10.36 3.84
CA GLU A 59 9.58 11.38 4.87
C GLU A 59 9.65 12.76 4.20
N ASP A 60 8.68 13.61 4.52
CA ASP A 60 8.61 15.01 4.10
C ASP A 60 8.68 15.93 5.34
N ASP A 61 8.71 17.26 5.14
CA ASP A 61 8.83 18.27 6.20
C ASP A 61 7.64 18.21 7.20
N GLN A 62 6.52 17.63 6.78
CA GLN A 62 5.32 17.43 7.62
C GLN A 62 5.28 16.07 8.35
N GLY A 63 6.22 15.16 8.09
CA GLY A 63 6.25 13.81 8.68
C GLY A 63 6.31 12.72 7.61
N GLN A 64 5.69 11.56 7.86
CA GLN A 64 5.61 10.48 6.89
C GLN A 64 4.42 10.72 5.94
N ALA A 65 4.68 10.77 4.64
CA ALA A 65 3.68 10.83 3.59
C ALA A 65 3.71 9.54 2.76
N LEU A 66 2.56 9.15 2.21
CA LEU A 66 2.43 7.99 1.33
C LEU A 66 2.17 8.49 -0.09
N MET A 67 3.00 8.05 -1.04
CA MET A 67 2.83 8.35 -2.46
C MET A 67 2.46 7.08 -3.22
N ALA A 68 1.38 7.11 -3.99
CA ALA A 68 1.02 5.99 -4.84
C ALA A 68 2.15 5.70 -5.84
N VAL A 69 2.47 4.42 -6.04
CA VAL A 69 3.44 4.02 -7.06
C VAL A 69 2.73 3.99 -8.41
N GLU A 70 2.94 5.02 -9.22
CA GLU A 70 2.40 5.11 -10.59
C GLU A 70 3.36 4.55 -11.64
N ASP A 71 4.62 4.31 -11.27
CA ASP A 71 5.67 3.82 -12.17
C ASP A 71 5.66 2.28 -12.21
N GLU A 72 5.55 1.71 -13.42
CA GLU A 72 5.46 0.26 -13.64
C GLU A 72 6.73 -0.47 -13.14
N GLU A 73 7.93 0.13 -13.29
CA GLU A 73 9.19 -0.48 -12.85
C GLU A 73 9.26 -0.54 -11.32
N GLU A 74 8.91 0.55 -10.62
CA GLU A 74 8.80 0.53 -9.15
C GLU A 74 7.71 -0.45 -8.67
N TRP A 75 6.59 -0.55 -9.38
CA TRP A 75 5.52 -1.48 -9.04
C TRP A 75 5.97 -2.94 -9.18
N GLU A 76 6.61 -3.30 -10.29
CA GLU A 76 7.13 -4.65 -10.53
C GLU A 76 8.20 -5.03 -9.50
N GLU A 77 9.10 -4.12 -9.12
CA GLU A 77 10.13 -4.36 -8.10
C GLU A 77 9.51 -4.70 -6.74
N VAL A 78 8.46 -3.96 -6.34
CA VAL A 78 7.78 -4.19 -5.06
C VAL A 78 6.90 -5.44 -5.13
N ALA A 79 6.20 -5.66 -6.23
CA ALA A 79 5.41 -6.87 -6.46
C ALA A 79 6.31 -8.12 -6.46
N ALA A 80 7.48 -8.07 -7.09
CA ALA A 80 8.46 -9.14 -7.06
C ALA A 80 8.99 -9.40 -5.64
N ALA A 81 9.28 -8.36 -4.87
CA ALA A 81 9.67 -8.51 -3.47
C ALA A 81 8.55 -9.09 -2.60
N TRP A 82 7.29 -8.74 -2.88
CA TRP A 82 6.11 -9.31 -2.22
C TRP A 82 5.95 -10.78 -2.55
N GLU A 83 6.00 -11.13 -3.84
CA GLU A 83 5.91 -12.51 -4.31
C GLU A 83 7.07 -13.35 -3.79
N GLU A 84 8.31 -12.85 -3.78
CA GLU A 84 9.46 -13.57 -3.20
C GLU A 84 9.22 -13.88 -1.72
N ARG A 85 8.80 -12.87 -0.95
CA ARG A 85 8.48 -13.01 0.48
C ARG A 85 7.33 -14.00 0.74
N ASN A 86 6.35 -14.05 -0.14
CA ASN A 86 5.18 -14.95 -0.02
C ASN A 86 5.47 -16.36 -0.59
N SER A 87 6.30 -16.44 -1.63
CA SER A 87 6.71 -17.66 -2.34
C SER A 87 7.65 -18.54 -1.52
N GLU A 88 8.37 -18.02 -0.52
CA GLU A 88 9.19 -18.84 0.36
C GLU A 88 8.38 -19.91 1.16
N MET A 89 7.04 -19.87 1.12
CA MET A 89 6.17 -20.92 1.69
C MET A 89 5.74 -22.04 0.72
N GLU A 90 5.98 -21.94 -0.60
CA GLU A 90 5.47 -22.93 -1.59
C GLU A 90 6.57 -23.65 -2.39
N GLY A 91 7.78 -23.74 -1.85
CA GLY A 91 8.88 -24.53 -2.43
C GLY A 91 9.10 -25.86 -1.71
N GLU A 92 8.26 -26.87 -1.94
CA GLU A 92 8.57 -28.30 -1.70
C GLU A 92 8.71 -29.07 -3.02
#